data_AF-A0A2T7THG8-F1
#
_entry.id   AF-A0A2T7THG8-F1
#
_cell.length_a   1.000
_cell.length_b   1.000
_cell.length_c   1.000
_cell.angle_alpha   90.00
_cell.angle_beta   90.00
_cell.angle_gamma   90.00
#
_symmetry.space_group_name_H-M   'P 1'
#
loop_
_entity.id
_entity.type
_entity.pdbx_description
1 polymer ?
#
loop_
_entity_poly.entity_id
_entity_poly.type
_entity_poly.pdbx_seq_one_letter_code
_entity_poly.pdbx_strand_id
1 'polypeptide(L)'
;MKRFVLIAAATAAFALIPSTASFAQPASTTGCPASNQVLVVAELLANGYRLPGVIDSEGNANGLVCGKPLNPVVQEMQCPAAECPVPIIYSFRDDNLNR
;
A
#
# COMPACT_ATOMS: atom_id res chain seq x y z
N MET A 1 15.09 -32.41 -49.42
CA MET A 1 14.23 -33.15 -48.47
C MET A 1 13.73 -32.17 -47.40
N LYS A 2 12.49 -32.38 -46.92
CA LYS A 2 11.65 -31.46 -46.15
C LYS A 2 12.21 -31.13 -44.75
N ARG A 3 12.20 -29.82 -44.42
CA ARG A 3 11.84 -29.11 -43.17
C ARG A 3 11.85 -29.90 -41.86
N PHE A 4 12.46 -29.35 -40.80
CA PHE A 4 11.80 -29.20 -39.48
C PHE A 4 12.37 -27.97 -38.74
N VAL A 5 11.57 -26.90 -38.69
CA VAL A 5 11.78 -25.75 -37.80
C VAL A 5 11.13 -26.11 -36.47
N LEU A 6 11.92 -26.19 -35.40
CA LEU A 6 11.42 -26.36 -34.03
C LEU A 6 11.09 -24.98 -33.47
N ILE A 7 9.81 -24.63 -33.47
CA ILE A 7 9.28 -23.46 -32.76
C ILE A 7 9.16 -23.86 -31.29
N ALA A 8 10.09 -23.41 -30.44
CA ALA A 8 9.96 -23.53 -29.00
C ALA A 8 8.89 -22.54 -28.52
N ALA A 9 7.68 -23.04 -28.25
CA ALA A 9 6.62 -22.29 -27.61
C ALA A 9 6.98 -22.06 -26.14
N ALA A 10 7.51 -20.89 -25.80
CA ALA A 10 7.68 -20.44 -24.43
C ALA A 10 6.30 -20.02 -23.87
N THR A 11 5.61 -20.96 -23.24
CA THR A 11 4.43 -20.67 -22.42
C THR A 11 4.86 -19.85 -21.20
N ALA A 12 4.62 -18.53 -21.26
CA ALA A 12 4.73 -17.65 -20.12
C ALA A 12 3.67 -18.05 -19.07
N ALA A 13 4.10 -18.73 -18.01
CA ALA A 13 3.28 -18.96 -16.83
C ALA A 13 3.04 -17.61 -16.14
N PHE A 14 1.89 -16.99 -16.42
CA PHE A 14 1.35 -15.93 -15.58
C PHE A 14 1.02 -16.53 -14.21
N ALA A 15 1.99 -16.48 -13.29
CA ALA A 15 1.74 -16.75 -11.89
C ALA A 15 0.75 -15.68 -11.39
N LEU A 16 -0.50 -16.08 -11.20
CA LEU A 16 -1.53 -15.31 -10.51
C LEU A 16 -1.06 -15.13 -9.06
N ILE A 17 -0.38 -14.02 -8.78
CA ILE A 17 -0.08 -13.61 -7.41
C ILE A 17 -1.42 -13.23 -6.78
N PRO A 18 -1.90 -13.93 -5.74
CA PRO A 18 -3.11 -13.53 -5.05
C PRO A 18 -2.82 -12.23 -4.30
N SER A 19 -3.32 -11.11 -4.79
CA SER A 19 -3.37 -9.86 -4.02
C SER A 19 -4.37 -10.04 -2.89
N THR A 20 -3.90 -10.29 -1.67
CA THR A 20 -4.73 -10.20 -0.47
C THR A 20 -5.06 -8.74 -0.22
N ALA A 21 -6.18 -8.27 -0.77
CA ALA A 21 -6.74 -6.98 -0.40
C ALA A 21 -7.16 -7.04 1.08
N SER A 22 -6.40 -6.39 1.95
CA SER A 22 -6.76 -6.25 3.37
C SER A 22 -7.97 -5.31 3.46
N PHE A 23 -9.08 -5.79 4.02
CA PHE A 23 -10.27 -4.97 4.20
C PHE A 23 -10.00 -3.85 5.21
N ALA A 24 -10.41 -2.63 4.91
CA ALA A 24 -10.35 -1.51 5.83
C ALA A 24 -11.15 -1.85 7.11
N GLN A 25 -10.49 -1.81 8.26
CA GLN A 25 -11.14 -2.02 9.56
C GLN A 25 -12.12 -0.87 9.86
N PRO A 26 -13.26 -1.13 10.54
CA PRO A 26 -14.21 -0.09 10.90
C PRO A 26 -13.55 0.98 11.79
N ALA A 27 -13.87 2.25 11.55
CA ALA A 27 -13.36 3.41 12.29
C ALA A 27 -13.49 3.25 13.82
N SER A 28 -14.53 2.55 14.28
CA SER A 28 -14.83 2.35 15.70
C SER A 28 -13.81 1.48 16.46
N THR A 29 -12.94 0.74 15.76
CA THR A 29 -11.92 -0.10 16.41
C THR A 29 -10.54 0.55 16.46
N THR A 30 -10.31 1.62 15.69
CA THR A 30 -8.96 2.17 15.45
C THR A 30 -8.89 3.69 15.50
N GLY A 31 -9.96 4.41 15.84
CA GLY A 31 -9.99 5.89 15.87
C GLY A 31 -9.81 6.56 14.51
N CYS A 32 -9.45 5.82 13.47
CA CYS A 32 -9.27 6.35 12.13
C CYS A 32 -10.61 6.83 11.56
N PRO A 33 -10.68 8.08 11.05
CA PRO A 33 -11.87 8.56 10.36
C PRO A 33 -12.25 7.62 9.21
N ALA A 34 -13.55 7.49 8.91
CA ALA A 34 -14.04 6.55 7.89
C ALA A 34 -13.43 6.71 6.48
N SER A 35 -12.85 7.89 6.19
CA SER A 35 -12.16 8.16 4.92
C SER A 35 -10.66 7.84 4.93
N ASN A 36 -10.14 7.32 6.04
CA ASN A 36 -8.76 6.92 6.23
C ASN A 36 -8.68 5.39 6.37
N GLN A 37 -7.56 4.83 5.94
CA GLN A 37 -7.17 3.45 6.21
C GLN A 37 -6.25 3.39 7.43
N VAL A 38 -6.36 2.29 8.17
CA VAL A 38 -5.42 1.91 9.23
C VAL A 38 -4.18 1.35 8.56
N LEU A 39 -3.00 1.79 9.02
CA LEU A 39 -1.71 1.43 8.46
C LEU A 39 -0.76 1.00 9.56
N VAL A 40 0.05 -0.01 9.29
CA VAL A 40 1.05 -0.50 10.23
C VAL A 40 2.36 0.27 10.01
N VAL A 41 2.86 0.93 11.06
CA VAL A 41 4.10 1.73 11.01
C VAL A 41 5.28 0.91 10.52
N ALA A 42 5.43 -0.33 11.02
CA ALA A 42 6.53 -1.21 10.62
C ALA A 42 6.51 -1.53 9.11
N GLU A 43 5.33 -1.75 8.53
CA GLU A 43 5.18 -2.00 7.08
C GLU A 43 5.51 -0.76 6.27
N LEU A 44 5.07 0.42 6.72
CA LEU A 44 5.40 1.68 6.07
C LEU A 44 6.91 1.94 6.08
N LEU A 45 7.57 1.74 7.22
CA LEU A 45 9.03 1.90 7.32
C LEU A 45 9.77 0.88 6.44
N ALA A 46 9.31 -0.38 6.40
CA ALA A 46 9.89 -1.41 5.54
C ALA A 46 9.76 -1.09 4.04
N ASN A 47 8.70 -0.40 3.66
CA ASN A 47 8.47 0.09 2.30
C ASN A 47 9.13 1.46 2.01
N GLY A 48 9.93 1.99 2.94
CA GLY A 48 10.71 3.22 2.76
C GLY A 48 9.95 4.52 2.99
N TYR A 49 8.74 4.47 3.55
CA TYR A 49 7.99 5.67 3.90
C TYR A 49 8.66 6.43 5.05
N ARG A 50 8.53 7.75 5.01
CA ARG A 50 8.89 8.63 6.13
C ARG A 50 7.61 9.17 6.76
N LEU A 51 7.37 8.80 8.01
CA LEU A 51 6.21 9.27 8.75
C LEU A 51 6.45 10.69 9.28
N PRO A 52 5.43 11.57 9.29
CA PRO A 52 5.55 12.89 9.90
C PRO A 52 5.84 12.79 11.40
N GLY A 53 6.81 13.56 11.91
CA GLY A 53 7.24 13.48 13.32
C GLY A 53 6.21 13.95 14.37
N VAL A 54 5.02 14.40 13.95
CA VAL A 54 3.87 14.64 14.83
C VAL A 54 3.16 13.36 15.23
N ILE A 55 3.39 12.27 14.51
CA ILE A 55 3.09 10.92 14.97
C ILE A 55 4.32 10.48 15.73
N ASP A 56 4.16 10.09 17.01
CA ASP A 56 5.29 9.54 17.74
C ASP A 56 5.87 8.33 16.98
N SER A 57 7.15 8.04 17.19
CA SER A 57 7.89 7.04 16.40
C SER A 57 7.31 5.62 16.47
N GLU A 58 6.29 5.39 17.29
CA GLU A 58 5.62 4.11 17.48
C GLU A 58 4.17 4.11 16.97
N GLY A 59 3.67 5.18 16.36
CA GLY A 59 2.26 5.25 15.96
C GLY A 59 1.34 5.18 17.17
N ASN A 60 1.38 6.20 18.04
CA ASN A 60 0.59 6.28 19.26
C ASN A 60 0.82 5.06 20.20
N ALA A 61 2.09 4.63 20.29
CA ALA A 61 2.55 3.50 21.11
C ALA A 61 1.90 2.12 20.83
N ASN A 62 1.21 1.95 19.69
CA ASN A 62 0.58 0.68 19.31
C ASN A 62 0.99 0.16 17.92
N GLY A 63 1.83 0.91 17.20
CA GLY A 63 2.33 0.55 15.88
C GLY A 63 1.40 0.91 14.72
N LEU A 64 0.32 1.66 14.96
CA LEU A 64 -0.71 1.95 13.97
C LEU A 64 -0.83 3.46 13.71
N VAL A 65 -1.18 3.80 12.48
CA VAL A 65 -1.49 5.18 12.06
C VAL A 65 -2.63 5.19 11.07
N CYS A 66 -3.31 6.33 10.96
CA CYS A 66 -4.32 6.55 9.95
C CYS A 66 -3.72 7.29 8.76
N GLY A 67 -4.06 6.90 7.53
CA GLY A 67 -3.64 7.62 6.33
C GLY A 67 -4.66 7.52 5.21
N LYS A 68 -4.46 8.30 4.14
CA LYS A 68 -5.26 8.21 2.92
C LYS A 68 -4.36 7.79 1.77
N PRO A 69 -4.67 6.69 1.07
CA PRO A 69 -4.01 6.41 -0.19
C PRO A 69 -4.47 7.44 -1.21
N LEU A 70 -3.54 7.94 -2.03
CA LEU A 70 -3.88 8.70 -3.21
C LEU A 70 -4.71 7.80 -4.13
N ASN A 71 -5.69 8.38 -4.82
CA ASN A 71 -6.47 7.63 -5.79
C ASN A 71 -5.50 7.04 -6.84
N PRO A 72 -5.58 5.73 -7.16
CA PRO A 72 -4.61 5.09 -8.04
C PRO A 72 -4.56 5.72 -9.44
N VAL A 73 -5.68 6.24 -9.95
CA VAL A 73 -5.71 6.97 -11.23
C VAL A 73 -4.96 8.30 -11.11
N VAL A 74 -5.12 9.02 -10.00
CA VAL A 74 -4.41 10.28 -9.75
C VAL A 74 -2.92 10.03 -9.53
N GLN A 75 -2.57 8.96 -8.80
CA GLN A 75 -1.19 8.55 -8.62
C GLN A 75 -0.52 8.24 -9.95
N GLU A 76 -1.13 7.44 -10.82
CA GLU A 76 -0.56 7.10 -12.13
C GLU A 76 -0.31 8.34 -13.00
N MET A 77 -1.17 9.35 -12.89
CA MET A 77 -1.00 10.63 -13.61
C MET A 77 0.13 11.50 -13.04
N GLN A 78 0.48 11.35 -11.77
CA GLN A 78 1.49 12.19 -11.09
C GLN A 78 2.85 11.50 -10.97
N CYS A 79 2.85 10.20 -10.73
CA CYS A 79 4.02 9.35 -10.61
C CYS A 79 3.63 7.93 -11.03
N PRO A 80 3.90 7.56 -12.29
CA PRO A 80 3.59 6.23 -12.81
C PRO A 80 4.16 5.14 -11.92
N ALA A 81 3.53 3.97 -11.87
CA ALA A 81 3.97 2.86 -11.01
C ALA A 81 5.44 2.45 -11.21
N ALA A 82 6.02 2.69 -12.40
CA ALA A 82 7.43 2.45 -12.69
C ALA A 82 8.38 3.37 -11.88
N GLU A 83 7.92 4.55 -11.48
CA GLU A 83 8.67 5.54 -10.72
C GLU A 83 8.27 5.57 -9.24
N CYS A 84 6.99 5.32 -8.94
CA CYS A 84 6.45 5.18 -7.58
C CYS A 84 5.80 3.81 -7.39
N PRO A 85 6.58 2.77 -7.04
CA PRO A 85 6.07 1.40 -6.94
C PRO A 85 5.18 1.16 -5.70
N VAL A 86 5.16 2.11 -4.76
CA VAL A 86 4.34 2.07 -3.55
C VAL A 86 3.25 3.14 -3.59
N PRO A 87 2.08 2.90 -2.95
CA PRO A 87 1.02 3.90 -2.89
C PRO A 87 1.49 5.24 -2.29
N ILE A 88 1.07 6.37 -2.85
CA ILE A 88 1.32 7.66 -2.20
C ILE A 88 0.32 7.81 -1.06
N ILE A 89 0.79 7.91 0.18
CA ILE A 89 -0.07 8.07 1.36
C ILE A 89 0.05 9.49 1.92
N TYR A 90 -1.08 10.11 2.19
CA TYR A 90 -1.18 11.47 2.69
C TYR A 90 -2.14 11.58 3.88
N SER A 91 -2.20 12.77 4.48
CA SER A 91 -3.07 13.06 5.64
C SER A 91 -2.90 12.05 6.79
N PHE A 92 -1.64 11.73 7.11
CA PHE A 92 -1.27 10.92 8.26
C PHE A 92 -1.80 11.53 9.56
N ARG A 93 -2.41 10.69 10.40
CA ARG A 93 -3.00 11.06 11.70
C ARG A 93 -2.84 9.93 12.71
N ASP A 94 -2.99 10.32 13.97
CA ASP A 94 -3.11 9.44 15.14
C ASP A 94 -4.39 8.57 15.02
N ASP A 95 -4.32 7.35 15.53
CA ASP A 95 -5.40 6.34 15.59
C ASP A 95 -6.10 6.33 16.97
N ASN A 96 -5.77 7.28 17.84
CA ASN A 96 -6.33 7.35 19.19
C ASN A 96 -7.84 7.64 19.21
N LEU A 97 -8.62 6.74 19.82
CA LEU A 97 -10.07 6.92 20.05
C LEU A 97 -10.41 7.97 21.13
N ASN A 98 -9.44 8.40 21.94
CA ASN A 98 -9.64 9.24 23.12
C ASN A 98 -9.17 10.70 22.92
N ARG A 99 -8.82 11.12 21.70
CA ARG A 99 -8.31 12.46 21.41
C ARG A 99 -9.26 13.29 20.54
#